data_AF-A0A848GSE3-F1
#
_entry.id   AF-A0A848GSE3-F1
#
_cell.length_a   1.000
_cell.length_b   1.000
_cell.length_c   1.000
_cell.angle_alpha   90.00
_cell.angle_beta   90.00
_cell.angle_gamma   90.00
#
_symmetry.space_group_name_H-M   'P 1'
#
loop_
_entity.id
_entity.type
_entity.pdbx_description
1 polymer ?
#
loop_
_entity_poly.entity_id
_entity_poly.type
_entity_poly.pdbx_seq_one_letter_code
_entity_poly.pdbx_strand_id
1 'polypeptide(L)'
;MLHNYYGTSPPGKILIFAGKYGFVMIIWLLLCITLALALYSLYLLFRAGHRPLSRSYTTLLLGLSLGAFLYLYGTWVYLSIYAKYVFGVLLVLFVMWLPFGRKRSTAALPAWKRITNLALTGLFLLTTLFYFTGTTGSPRTVNLAFPLKSGRYFVLQGGKGLPTNLFHFSLRGAIYAMDIVKLDNRGCRAASVFSRKLDDYWIFNDTVYAPCEGIVRRAYGDNPDNIPPNMDRGPKNTNQVLLEGADCYFFAGHLKMNSVVVHEGQYVKKGQALGCVGNSGFSTEPHLHIQAHVRQAGVPWYKAPPLYMLFDGRGYLLNEVISRK
;
A
#
# COMPACT_ATOMS: atom_id res chain seq x y z
N MET A 1 -7.15 11.60 23.37
CA MET A 1 -6.07 10.59 23.36
C MET A 1 -5.44 10.31 22.00
N LEU A 2 -6.10 10.51 20.84
CA LEU A 2 -5.47 10.46 19.50
C LEU A 2 -4.50 11.62 19.21
N HIS A 3 -4.53 12.69 20.01
CA HIS A 3 -3.61 13.83 19.89
C HIS A 3 -2.13 13.41 19.97
N ASN A 4 -1.84 12.30 20.67
CA ASN A 4 -0.49 11.74 20.79
C ASN A 4 -0.20 10.63 19.77
N TYR A 5 -1.19 10.16 19.00
CA TYR A 5 -1.02 9.07 18.03
C TYR A 5 -0.46 9.58 16.70
N TYR A 6 -1.05 10.67 16.18
CA TYR A 6 -0.53 11.41 15.03
C TYR A 6 0.44 12.52 15.44
N GLY A 7 1.19 12.32 16.53
CA GLY A 7 2.21 13.26 16.98
C GLY A 7 3.04 13.73 15.79
N THR A 8 3.28 15.04 15.69
CA THR A 8 3.79 15.74 14.50
C THR A 8 5.06 15.09 13.93
N SER A 9 4.90 14.08 13.07
CA SER A 9 6.01 13.42 12.41
C SER A 9 6.52 14.31 11.26
N PRO A 10 7.80 14.27 10.91
CA PRO A 10 8.35 15.07 9.81
C PRO A 10 7.59 14.91 8.47
N PRO A 11 7.11 13.72 8.07
CA PRO A 11 6.26 13.56 6.88
C PRO A 11 4.88 14.21 7.03
N GLY A 12 4.37 14.29 8.26
CA GLY A 12 3.15 15.02 8.59
C GLY A 12 3.28 16.50 8.22
N LYS A 13 4.45 17.13 8.42
CA LYS A 13 4.66 18.51 7.95
C LYS A 13 4.66 18.59 6.41
N ILE A 14 5.24 17.64 5.69
CA ILE A 14 5.28 17.68 4.22
C ILE A 14 3.87 17.48 3.62
N LEU A 15 3.06 16.56 4.15
CA LEU A 15 1.66 16.39 3.72
C LEU A 15 0.74 17.52 4.19
N ILE A 16 0.97 18.10 5.37
CA ILE A 16 0.18 19.26 5.86
C ILE A 16 0.54 20.53 5.07
N PHE A 17 1.79 20.68 4.60
CA PHE A 17 2.20 21.81 3.75
C PHE A 17 1.78 21.65 2.28
N ALA A 18 1.73 20.41 1.78
CA ALA A 18 1.17 20.11 0.46
C ALA A 18 -0.36 20.05 0.57
N GLY A 19 -1.03 21.22 0.56
CA GLY A 19 -2.49 21.29 0.50
C GLY A 19 -3.10 20.46 -0.66
N LYS A 20 -4.43 20.42 -0.77
CA LYS A 20 -5.20 19.63 -1.77
C LYS A 20 -4.55 19.42 -3.15
N TYR A 21 -3.94 20.45 -3.72
CA TYR A 21 -3.28 20.41 -5.03
C TYR A 21 -1.91 19.72 -5.03
N GLY A 22 -1.16 19.79 -3.94
CA GLY A 22 0.15 19.16 -3.79
C GLY A 22 0.07 17.64 -3.80
N PHE A 23 -0.90 17.05 -3.08
CA PHE A 23 -1.07 15.58 -3.07
C PHE A 23 -1.37 15.01 -4.46
N VAL A 24 -2.33 15.59 -5.18
CA VAL A 24 -2.70 15.15 -6.54
C VAL A 24 -1.52 15.27 -7.49
N MET A 25 -0.80 16.39 -7.43
CA MET A 25 0.40 16.62 -8.23
C MET A 25 1.49 15.58 -7.95
N ILE A 26 1.72 15.23 -6.68
CA ILE A 26 2.71 14.22 -6.29
C ILE A 26 2.35 12.85 -6.89
N ILE A 27 1.10 12.43 -6.82
CA ILE A 27 0.72 11.13 -7.38
C ILE A 27 0.83 11.12 -8.91
N TRP A 28 0.39 12.17 -9.60
CA TRP A 28 0.59 12.27 -11.06
C TRP A 28 2.08 12.23 -11.42
N LEU A 29 2.92 12.93 -10.66
CA LEU A 29 4.37 12.89 -10.83
C LEU A 29 4.91 11.47 -10.63
N LEU A 30 4.52 10.77 -9.55
CA LEU A 30 4.93 9.39 -9.28
C LEU A 30 4.46 8.42 -10.36
N LEU A 31 3.24 8.61 -10.90
CA LEU A 31 2.71 7.81 -11.98
C LEU A 31 3.50 8.04 -13.28
N CYS A 32 3.74 9.29 -13.65
CA CYS A 32 4.55 9.65 -14.81
C CYS A 32 5.98 9.10 -14.70
N ILE A 33 6.61 9.22 -13.53
CA ILE A 33 7.92 8.63 -13.24
C ILE A 33 7.88 7.11 -13.38
N THR A 34 6.84 6.45 -12.84
CA THR A 34 6.68 4.99 -12.95
C THR A 34 6.62 4.56 -14.41
N LEU A 35 5.80 5.23 -15.24
CA LEU A 35 5.67 4.92 -16.66
C LEU A 35 6.96 5.20 -17.44
N ALA A 36 7.60 6.34 -17.19
CA ALA A 36 8.86 6.72 -17.85
C ALA A 36 9.98 5.71 -17.52
N LEU A 37 10.12 5.33 -16.25
CA LEU A 37 11.12 4.34 -15.83
C LEU A 37 10.78 2.93 -16.34
N ALA A 38 9.50 2.57 -16.46
CA ALA A 38 9.07 1.30 -17.04
C ALA A 38 9.48 1.21 -18.51
N LEU A 39 9.17 2.24 -19.31
CA LEU A 39 9.63 2.33 -20.70
C LEU A 39 11.15 2.34 -20.80
N TYR A 40 11.84 3.06 -19.90
CA TYR A 40 13.30 3.08 -19.84
C TYR A 40 13.88 1.69 -19.55
N SER A 41 13.29 0.92 -18.63
CA SER A 41 13.71 -0.46 -18.34
C SER A 41 13.61 -1.35 -19.60
N LEU A 42 12.52 -1.26 -20.34
CA LEU A 42 12.33 -2.00 -21.60
C LEU A 42 13.33 -1.54 -22.67
N TYR A 43 13.60 -0.24 -22.75
CA TYR A 43 14.63 0.31 -23.62
C TYR A 43 16.04 -0.20 -23.27
N LEU A 44 16.37 -0.35 -21.98
CA LEU A 44 17.64 -0.96 -21.56
C LEU A 44 17.74 -2.42 -22.02
N LEU A 45 16.66 -3.20 -21.90
CA LEU A 45 16.60 -4.58 -22.41
C LEU A 45 16.75 -4.62 -23.93
N PHE A 46 16.03 -3.74 -24.65
CA PHE A 46 16.16 -3.59 -26.10
C PHE A 46 17.60 -3.31 -26.53
N ARG A 47 18.26 -2.36 -25.86
CA ARG A 47 19.65 -1.98 -26.12
C ARG A 47 20.62 -3.11 -25.80
N ALA A 48 20.37 -3.85 -24.72
CA ALA A 48 21.17 -5.00 -24.35
C ALA A 48 21.05 -6.14 -25.39
N GLY A 49 19.85 -6.35 -25.94
CA GLY A 49 19.58 -7.32 -27.00
C GLY A 49 20.31 -7.05 -28.33
N HIS A 50 20.69 -5.80 -28.61
CA HIS A 50 21.46 -5.44 -29.82
C HIS A 50 22.99 -5.54 -29.66
N ARG A 51 23.47 -6.05 -28.53
CA ARG A 51 24.91 -6.14 -28.21
C ARG A 51 25.27 -7.53 -27.65
N PRO A 52 26.52 -8.00 -27.85
CA PRO A 52 26.98 -9.24 -27.20
C PRO A 52 26.87 -9.15 -25.68
N LEU A 53 26.49 -10.25 -25.01
CA LEU A 53 26.26 -10.26 -23.56
C LEU A 53 27.47 -9.78 -22.76
N SER A 54 28.69 -10.17 -23.17
CA SER A 54 29.96 -9.72 -22.58
C SER A 54 30.13 -8.19 -22.58
N ARG A 55 29.41 -7.47 -23.44
CA ARG A 55 29.47 -6.01 -23.57
C ARG A 55 28.24 -5.30 -23.00
N SER A 56 27.14 -6.01 -22.76
CA SER A 56 25.86 -5.43 -22.33
C SER A 56 25.34 -5.92 -20.98
N TYR A 57 25.99 -6.89 -20.32
CA TYR A 57 25.48 -7.50 -19.08
C TYR A 57 25.10 -6.48 -18.00
N THR A 58 25.87 -5.40 -17.78
CA THR A 58 25.51 -4.38 -16.79
C THR A 58 24.24 -3.60 -17.17
N THR A 59 24.00 -3.39 -18.46
CA THR A 59 22.78 -2.73 -18.97
C THR A 59 21.59 -3.67 -18.84
N LEU A 60 21.80 -4.96 -19.14
CA LEU A 60 20.79 -6.01 -18.97
C LEU A 60 20.37 -6.13 -17.50
N LEU A 61 21.34 -6.26 -16.59
CA LEU A 61 21.10 -6.36 -15.15
C LEU A 61 20.33 -5.15 -14.63
N LEU A 62 20.73 -3.93 -15.01
CA LEU A 62 20.02 -2.71 -14.62
C LEU A 62 18.57 -2.71 -15.15
N GLY A 63 18.36 -3.07 -16.42
CA GLY A 63 17.03 -3.13 -17.01
C GLY A 63 16.11 -4.13 -16.30
N LEU A 64 16.64 -5.33 -15.99
CA LEU A 64 15.90 -6.38 -15.28
C LEU A 64 15.59 -5.99 -13.83
N SER A 65 16.58 -5.49 -13.08
CA SER A 65 16.39 -5.12 -11.68
C SER A 65 15.44 -3.92 -11.54
N LEU A 66 15.56 -2.92 -12.43
CA LEU A 66 14.62 -1.78 -12.48
C LEU A 66 13.21 -2.26 -12.84
N GLY A 67 13.08 -3.16 -13.83
CA GLY A 67 11.80 -3.73 -14.22
C GLY A 67 11.12 -4.49 -13.09
N ALA A 68 11.87 -5.35 -12.37
CA ALA A 68 11.36 -6.06 -11.20
C ALA A 68 10.93 -5.11 -10.08
N PHE A 69 11.76 -4.09 -9.79
CA PHE A 69 11.43 -3.05 -8.81
C PHE A 69 10.12 -2.33 -9.17
N LEU A 70 9.96 -1.88 -10.42
CA LEU A 70 8.76 -1.18 -10.88
C LEU A 70 7.52 -2.08 -10.89
N TYR A 71 7.67 -3.37 -11.20
CA TYR A 71 6.56 -4.33 -11.12
C TYR A 71 6.03 -4.46 -9.68
N LEU A 72 6.91 -4.40 -8.68
CA LEU A 72 6.53 -4.53 -7.27
C LEU A 72 6.07 -3.20 -6.64
N TYR A 73 6.78 -2.10 -6.89
CA TYR A 73 6.57 -0.80 -6.23
C TYR A 73 5.80 0.23 -7.06
N GLY A 74 5.64 0.01 -8.36
CA GLY A 74 5.02 0.99 -9.25
C GLY A 74 3.58 1.34 -8.84
N THR A 75 3.20 2.59 -9.06
CA THR A 75 1.89 3.15 -8.69
C THR A 75 0.77 2.79 -9.70
N TRP A 76 0.79 1.55 -10.21
CA TRP A 76 -0.08 1.05 -11.29
C TRP A 76 -1.58 1.16 -10.96
N VAL A 77 -1.94 1.05 -9.67
CA VAL A 77 -3.33 1.09 -9.19
C VAL A 77 -4.09 2.36 -9.58
N TYR A 78 -3.38 3.47 -9.81
CA TYR A 78 -3.96 4.74 -10.24
C TYR A 78 -4.42 4.73 -11.71
N LEU A 79 -3.96 3.77 -12.52
CA LEU A 79 -4.50 3.51 -13.86
C LEU A 79 -5.45 2.31 -13.81
N SER A 80 -4.86 1.15 -13.56
CA SER A 80 -5.48 -0.15 -13.41
C SER A 80 -4.37 -1.10 -12.94
N ILE A 81 -4.68 -2.00 -12.01
CA ILE A 81 -3.73 -3.03 -11.61
C ILE A 81 -3.30 -3.93 -12.79
N TYR A 82 -4.07 -3.99 -13.88
CA TYR A 82 -3.70 -4.78 -15.04
C TYR A 82 -2.54 -4.19 -15.83
N ALA A 83 -2.28 -2.88 -15.72
CA ALA A 83 -1.11 -2.25 -16.33
C ALA A 83 0.19 -2.88 -15.81
N LYS A 84 0.23 -3.26 -14.52
CA LYS A 84 1.35 -4.02 -13.91
C LYS A 84 1.59 -5.34 -14.63
N TYR A 85 0.53 -6.12 -14.88
CA TYR A 85 0.67 -7.42 -15.54
C TYR A 85 1.04 -7.28 -17.02
N VAL A 86 0.47 -6.30 -17.73
CA VAL A 86 0.88 -5.99 -19.11
C VAL A 86 2.37 -5.65 -19.15
N PHE A 87 2.84 -4.80 -18.24
CA PHE A 87 4.26 -4.48 -18.12
C PHE A 87 5.11 -5.73 -17.81
N GLY A 88 4.66 -6.59 -16.89
CA GLY A 88 5.32 -7.87 -16.59
C GLY A 88 5.43 -8.79 -17.81
N VAL A 89 4.36 -8.92 -18.59
CA VAL A 89 4.37 -9.68 -19.85
C VAL A 89 5.36 -9.08 -20.84
N LEU A 90 5.37 -7.75 -21.01
CA LEU A 90 6.35 -7.07 -21.86
C LEU A 90 7.79 -7.36 -21.41
N LEU A 91 8.09 -7.30 -20.10
CA LEU A 91 9.41 -7.65 -19.59
C LEU A 91 9.82 -9.07 -20.01
N VAL A 92 8.93 -10.04 -19.85
CA VAL A 92 9.19 -11.44 -20.24
C VAL A 92 9.40 -11.57 -21.75
N LEU A 93 8.57 -10.93 -22.58
CA LEU A 93 8.72 -10.91 -24.04
C LEU A 93 10.07 -10.33 -24.46
N PHE A 94 10.51 -9.21 -23.85
CA PHE A 94 11.80 -8.61 -24.14
C PHE A 94 12.97 -9.53 -23.75
N VAL A 95 12.86 -10.24 -22.63
CA VAL A 95 13.85 -11.25 -22.21
C VAL A 95 13.93 -12.40 -23.21
N MET A 96 12.79 -12.94 -23.63
CA MET A 96 12.73 -14.01 -24.62
C MET A 96 13.26 -13.57 -26.00
N TRP A 97 13.16 -12.28 -26.32
CA TRP A 97 13.66 -11.72 -27.57
C TRP A 97 15.20 -11.53 -27.60
N LEU A 98 15.88 -11.47 -26.44
CA LEU A 98 17.33 -11.20 -26.36
C LEU A 98 18.25 -12.07 -27.25
N PRO A 99 18.00 -13.39 -27.44
CA PRO A 99 18.81 -14.25 -28.31
C PRO A 99 18.68 -13.88 -29.80
N PHE A 100 17.53 -13.34 -30.21
CA PHE A 100 17.19 -13.05 -31.60
C PHE A 100 17.62 -11.66 -32.06
N GLY A 101 18.07 -10.80 -31.14
CA GLY A 101 18.51 -9.44 -31.46
C GLY A 101 19.77 -9.40 -32.32
N ARG A 102 19.73 -8.67 -33.45
CA ARG A 102 20.91 -8.48 -34.33
C ARG A 102 22.00 -7.72 -33.58
N LYS A 103 23.17 -8.35 -33.42
CA LYS A 103 24.30 -7.80 -32.66
C LYS A 103 25.10 -6.83 -33.55
N ARG A 104 24.95 -5.51 -33.32
CA ARG A 104 25.52 -4.48 -34.20
C ARG A 104 26.76 -3.78 -33.67
N SER A 105 26.95 -3.75 -32.34
CA SER A 105 28.00 -2.95 -31.69
C SER A 105 28.79 -3.78 -30.68
N THR A 106 30.11 -3.77 -30.80
CA THR A 106 31.06 -4.46 -29.89
C THR A 106 31.76 -3.51 -28.92
N ALA A 107 31.63 -2.19 -29.11
CA ALA A 107 32.23 -1.17 -28.25
C ALA A 107 31.78 -1.33 -26.78
N ALA A 108 32.75 -1.39 -25.89
CA ALA A 108 32.50 -1.48 -24.45
C ALA A 108 31.93 -0.15 -23.92
N LEU A 109 31.08 -0.24 -22.89
CA LEU A 109 30.69 0.95 -22.13
C LEU A 109 31.88 1.48 -21.34
N PRO A 110 32.02 2.81 -21.20
CA PRO A 110 32.99 3.42 -20.30
C PRO A 110 32.88 2.85 -18.89
N ALA A 111 34.01 2.77 -18.17
CA ALA A 111 34.07 2.17 -16.85
C ALA A 111 33.06 2.77 -15.86
N TRP A 112 32.95 4.11 -15.82
CA TRP A 112 32.00 4.81 -14.95
C TRP A 112 30.55 4.37 -15.20
N LYS A 113 30.11 4.23 -16.46
CA LYS A 113 28.74 3.75 -16.78
C LYS A 113 28.51 2.32 -16.29
N ARG A 114 29.52 1.45 -16.39
CA ARG A 114 29.42 0.07 -15.88
C ARG A 114 29.27 0.06 -14.37
N ILE A 115 30.07 0.86 -13.67
CA ILE A 115 30.02 1.01 -12.21
C ILE A 115 28.66 1.56 -11.77
N THR A 116 28.18 2.64 -12.40
CA THR A 116 26.86 3.21 -12.11
C THR A 116 25.74 2.20 -12.33
N ASN A 117 25.74 1.47 -13.46
CA ASN A 117 24.73 0.45 -13.73
C ASN A 117 24.72 -0.64 -12.65
N LEU A 118 25.89 -1.12 -12.23
CA LEU A 118 26.01 -2.16 -11.21
C LEU A 118 25.58 -1.65 -9.82
N ALA A 119 25.94 -0.42 -9.46
CA ALA A 119 25.52 0.20 -8.20
C ALA A 119 23.99 0.35 -8.13
N LEU A 120 23.37 0.87 -9.21
CA LEU A 120 21.90 0.98 -9.30
C LEU A 120 21.22 -0.39 -9.32
N THR A 121 21.82 -1.39 -10.00
CA THR A 121 21.33 -2.77 -9.94
C THR A 121 21.31 -3.28 -8.51
N GLY A 122 22.41 -3.11 -7.77
CA GLY A 122 22.49 -3.50 -6.35
C GLY A 122 21.42 -2.82 -5.50
N LEU A 123 21.19 -1.52 -5.71
CA LEU A 123 20.13 -0.77 -5.03
C LEU A 123 18.73 -1.35 -5.33
N PHE A 124 18.40 -1.61 -6.60
CA PHE A 124 17.09 -2.16 -6.97
C PHE A 124 16.88 -3.59 -6.50
N LEU A 125 17.94 -4.41 -6.50
CA LEU A 125 17.87 -5.76 -5.94
C LEU A 125 17.67 -5.73 -4.42
N LEU A 126 18.37 -4.84 -3.71
CA LEU A 126 18.21 -4.67 -2.27
C LEU A 126 16.80 -4.20 -1.89
N THR A 127 16.25 -3.22 -2.60
CA THR A 127 14.86 -2.76 -2.36
C THR A 127 13.82 -3.81 -2.75
N THR A 128 14.09 -4.61 -3.79
CA THR A 128 13.27 -5.77 -4.15
C THR A 128 13.32 -6.84 -3.07
N LEU A 129 14.48 -7.10 -2.46
CA LEU A 129 14.59 -8.00 -1.31
C LEU A 129 13.75 -7.49 -0.13
N PHE A 130 13.89 -6.20 0.21
CA PHE A 130 13.12 -5.57 1.29
C PHE A 130 11.62 -5.51 1.03
N TYR A 131 11.16 -5.64 -0.22
CA TYR A 131 9.73 -5.80 -0.50
C TYR A 131 9.16 -7.02 0.24
N PHE A 132 9.88 -8.14 0.22
CA PHE A 132 9.45 -9.42 0.80
C PHE A 132 9.80 -9.56 2.28
N THR A 133 10.99 -9.09 2.66
CA THR A 133 11.50 -9.25 4.02
C THR A 133 11.07 -8.12 4.94
N GLY A 134 10.84 -6.92 4.40
CA GLY A 134 10.77 -5.69 5.19
C GLY A 134 12.08 -5.37 5.91
N THR A 135 12.03 -4.41 6.82
CA THR A 135 13.16 -3.98 7.68
C THR A 135 12.99 -4.35 9.15
N THR A 136 11.87 -5.00 9.52
CA THR A 136 11.54 -5.27 10.92
C THR A 136 11.90 -6.68 11.38
N GLY A 137 12.56 -7.48 10.54
CA GLY A 137 12.93 -8.86 10.85
C GLY A 137 11.71 -9.79 10.83
N SER A 138 11.60 -10.66 11.84
CA SER A 138 10.47 -11.59 12.01
C SER A 138 9.35 -10.91 12.82
N PRO A 139 8.28 -10.43 12.17
CA PRO A 139 7.21 -9.76 12.89
C PRO A 139 6.44 -10.73 13.79
N ARG A 140 6.02 -10.26 14.97
CA ARG A 140 4.95 -10.92 15.71
C ARG A 140 3.66 -10.82 14.90
N THR A 141 2.87 -11.89 14.90
CA THR A 141 1.69 -12.00 14.04
C THR A 141 0.42 -12.21 14.84
N VAL A 142 -0.72 -11.93 14.21
CA VAL A 142 -2.04 -12.36 14.67
C VAL A 142 -2.86 -12.83 13.48
N ASN A 143 -3.60 -13.92 13.66
CA ASN A 143 -4.51 -14.42 12.64
C ASN A 143 -5.92 -13.87 12.88
N LEU A 144 -6.49 -13.28 11.84
CA LEU A 144 -7.75 -12.56 11.85
C LEU A 144 -8.60 -13.00 10.65
N ALA A 145 -9.92 -12.95 10.76
CA ALA A 145 -10.74 -12.99 9.55
C ALA A 145 -10.55 -11.69 8.76
N PHE A 146 -10.56 -11.77 7.42
CA PHE A 146 -10.54 -10.55 6.61
C PHE A 146 -11.81 -9.72 6.90
N PRO A 147 -11.69 -8.41 7.20
CA PRO A 147 -12.81 -7.59 7.70
C PRO A 147 -13.79 -7.13 6.62
N LEU A 148 -13.71 -7.69 5.41
CA LEU A 148 -14.57 -7.40 4.26
C LEU A 148 -15.03 -8.73 3.64
N LYS A 149 -16.20 -8.72 2.99
CA LYS A 149 -16.80 -9.93 2.41
C LYS A 149 -16.43 -10.10 0.94
N SER A 150 -17.36 -9.90 0.01
CA SER A 150 -17.17 -10.27 -1.39
C SER A 150 -16.53 -9.16 -2.21
N GLY A 151 -15.60 -9.56 -3.07
CA GLY A 151 -14.97 -8.66 -4.03
C GLY A 151 -13.46 -8.85 -4.15
N ARG A 152 -12.85 -7.91 -4.88
CA ARG A 152 -11.40 -7.85 -5.06
C ARG A 152 -10.89 -6.60 -4.38
N TYR A 153 -10.03 -6.79 -3.42
CA TYR A 153 -9.42 -5.73 -2.64
C TYR A 153 -7.94 -5.64 -2.94
N PHE A 154 -7.35 -4.50 -2.62
CA PHE A 154 -5.98 -4.18 -2.95
C PHE A 154 -5.31 -3.49 -1.77
N VAL A 155 -4.11 -3.94 -1.43
CA VAL A 155 -3.29 -3.34 -0.38
C VAL A 155 -2.60 -2.10 -0.95
N LEU A 156 -3.19 -0.94 -0.72
CA LEU A 156 -2.65 0.36 -1.16
C LEU A 156 -1.43 0.74 -0.34
N GLN A 157 -1.44 0.44 0.95
CA GLN A 157 -0.29 0.54 1.85
C GLN A 157 -0.27 -0.65 2.80
N GLY A 158 0.93 -1.18 3.07
CA GLY A 158 1.10 -2.33 3.94
C GLY A 158 2.44 -3.01 3.74
N GLY A 159 2.69 -4.08 4.48
CA GLY A 159 3.95 -4.83 4.44
C GLY A 159 4.67 -4.83 5.78
N LYS A 160 5.94 -5.25 5.77
CA LYS A 160 6.74 -5.52 6.97
C LYS A 160 7.71 -4.37 7.30
N GLY A 161 7.20 -3.14 7.25
CA GLY A 161 8.02 -1.92 7.46
C GLY A 161 8.56 -1.33 6.16
N LEU A 162 9.79 -0.81 6.17
CA LEU A 162 10.35 -0.12 5.01
C LEU A 162 10.80 -1.11 3.92
N PRO A 163 10.77 -0.70 2.64
CA PRO A 163 10.21 0.56 2.13
C PRO A 163 8.72 0.44 1.76
N THR A 164 8.10 -0.73 1.91
CA THR A 164 6.71 -1.01 1.47
C THR A 164 5.64 -0.27 2.26
N ASN A 165 5.92 0.07 3.53
CA ASN A 165 4.98 0.76 4.40
C ASN A 165 5.51 2.10 4.95
N LEU A 166 6.11 2.93 4.09
CA LEU A 166 6.81 4.17 4.47
C LEU A 166 5.94 5.14 5.30
N PHE A 167 4.70 5.39 4.86
CA PHE A 167 3.81 6.33 5.53
C PHE A 167 3.51 5.88 6.96
N HIS A 168 3.15 4.61 7.15
CA HIS A 168 2.86 4.05 8.47
C HIS A 168 4.11 3.81 9.32
N PHE A 169 5.26 3.51 8.72
CA PHE A 169 6.51 3.39 9.46
C PHE A 169 6.87 4.68 10.20
N SER A 170 6.50 5.84 9.63
CA SER A 170 6.72 7.15 10.26
C SER A 170 5.74 7.47 11.41
N LEU A 171 4.70 6.65 11.60
CA LEU A 171 3.71 6.78 12.66
C LEU A 171 3.99 5.73 13.74
N ARG A 172 4.21 6.19 14.98
CA ARG A 172 4.58 5.31 16.09
C ARG A 172 3.50 4.26 16.32
N GLY A 173 3.88 2.98 16.20
CA GLY A 173 2.98 1.85 16.40
C GLY A 173 2.24 1.39 15.14
N ALA A 174 2.25 2.14 14.03
CA ALA A 174 1.50 1.77 12.84
C ALA A 174 2.29 0.90 11.84
N ILE A 175 3.48 0.40 12.19
CA ILE A 175 4.44 -0.19 11.23
C ILE A 175 3.84 -1.31 10.35
N TYR A 176 2.85 -2.05 10.85
CA TYR A 176 2.12 -3.11 10.12
C TYR A 176 0.67 -2.75 9.78
N ALA A 177 0.30 -1.48 9.91
CA ALA A 177 -1.00 -0.99 9.47
C ALA A 177 -1.18 -1.21 7.97
N MET A 178 -2.43 -1.40 7.56
CA MET A 178 -2.80 -1.62 6.16
C MET A 178 -3.90 -0.66 5.74
N ASP A 179 -3.72 -0.08 4.55
CA ASP A 179 -4.76 0.65 3.84
C ASP A 179 -5.24 -0.21 2.68
N ILE A 180 -6.55 -0.49 2.68
CA ILE A 180 -7.18 -1.39 1.72
C ILE A 180 -8.19 -0.61 0.89
N VAL A 181 -8.15 -0.80 -0.43
CA VAL A 181 -9.16 -0.30 -1.39
C VAL A 181 -9.83 -1.46 -2.12
N LYS A 182 -10.94 -1.21 -2.81
CA LYS A 182 -11.68 -2.19 -3.62
C LYS A 182 -11.46 -1.90 -5.09
N LEU A 183 -11.40 -2.95 -5.90
CA LEU A 183 -11.18 -2.88 -7.34
C LEU A 183 -12.45 -3.30 -8.08
N ASP A 184 -12.80 -2.56 -9.14
CA ASP A 184 -13.80 -3.01 -10.12
C ASP A 184 -13.24 -4.13 -11.01
N ASN A 185 -14.05 -4.64 -11.95
CA ASN A 185 -13.65 -5.70 -12.89
C ASN A 185 -12.48 -5.31 -13.81
N ARG A 186 -12.29 -4.01 -14.07
CA ARG A 186 -11.19 -3.44 -14.86
C ARG A 186 -9.90 -3.24 -14.05
N GLY A 187 -9.93 -3.57 -12.75
CA GLY A 187 -8.77 -3.43 -11.88
C GLY A 187 -8.51 -1.99 -11.45
N CYS A 188 -9.51 -1.11 -11.58
CA CYS A 188 -9.43 0.29 -11.16
C CYS A 188 -9.96 0.41 -9.73
N ARG A 189 -9.32 1.24 -8.89
CA ARG A 189 -9.78 1.50 -7.51
C ARG A 189 -10.95 2.49 -7.41
N ALA A 190 -11.18 3.26 -8.46
CA ALA A 190 -12.22 4.27 -8.56
C ALA A 190 -12.60 4.51 -10.04
N ALA A 191 -13.68 5.28 -10.27
CA ALA A 191 -14.14 5.66 -11.61
C ALA A 191 -13.15 6.57 -12.36
N SER A 192 -12.32 7.32 -11.63
CA SER A 192 -11.23 8.14 -12.17
C SER A 192 -10.03 8.12 -11.23
N VAL A 193 -8.87 8.60 -11.70
CA VAL A 193 -7.65 8.67 -10.88
C VAL A 193 -7.89 9.51 -9.62
N PHE A 194 -8.58 10.64 -9.74
CA PHE A 194 -8.99 11.50 -8.63
C PHE A 194 -10.43 11.93 -8.82
N SER A 195 -11.34 11.30 -8.07
CA SER A 195 -12.72 11.79 -7.99
C SER A 195 -12.90 12.65 -6.75
N ARG A 196 -13.78 13.65 -6.85
CA ARG A 196 -14.27 14.40 -5.68
C ARG A 196 -15.53 13.79 -5.09
N LYS A 197 -16.14 12.81 -5.78
CA LYS A 197 -17.33 12.10 -5.31
C LYS A 197 -16.89 10.84 -4.57
N LEU A 198 -17.40 10.65 -3.36
CA LEU A 198 -17.07 9.48 -2.53
C LEU A 198 -17.53 8.19 -3.20
N ASP A 199 -18.72 8.18 -3.80
CA ASP A 199 -19.31 7.00 -4.45
C ASP A 199 -18.56 6.53 -5.71
N ASP A 200 -17.65 7.35 -6.25
CA ASP A 200 -16.81 6.95 -7.37
C ASP A 200 -15.68 6.00 -6.93
N TYR A 201 -15.43 5.86 -5.62
CA TYR A 201 -14.45 4.92 -5.07
C TYR A 201 -15.14 3.63 -4.66
N TRP A 202 -14.74 2.51 -5.25
CA TRP A 202 -15.51 1.26 -5.14
C TRP A 202 -15.57 0.66 -3.74
N ILE A 203 -14.69 1.08 -2.84
CA ILE A 203 -14.71 0.64 -1.43
C ILE A 203 -15.63 1.50 -0.56
N PHE A 204 -15.97 2.72 -0.99
CA PHE A 204 -16.85 3.57 -0.21
C PHE A 204 -18.17 2.85 0.05
N ASN A 205 -18.67 2.95 1.28
CA ASN A 205 -19.88 2.27 1.75
C ASN A 205 -19.78 0.73 1.89
N ASP A 206 -18.63 0.11 1.64
CA ASP A 206 -18.45 -1.33 1.84
C ASP A 206 -18.48 -1.67 3.35
N THR A 207 -19.17 -2.76 3.72
CA THR A 207 -19.37 -3.09 5.14
C THR A 207 -18.12 -3.67 5.77
N VAL A 208 -17.70 -3.11 6.90
CA VAL A 208 -16.60 -3.59 7.73
C VAL A 208 -17.15 -4.56 8.77
N TYR A 209 -16.57 -5.74 8.85
CA TYR A 209 -16.95 -6.81 9.78
C TYR A 209 -15.87 -7.05 10.83
N ALA A 210 -16.29 -7.48 12.02
CA ALA A 210 -15.41 -7.85 13.11
C ALA A 210 -14.50 -9.01 12.69
N PRO A 211 -13.17 -8.83 12.65
CA PRO A 211 -12.24 -9.87 12.22
C PRO A 211 -12.05 -10.97 13.28
N CYS A 212 -12.40 -10.68 14.52
CA CYS A 212 -12.38 -11.56 15.68
C CYS A 212 -13.56 -11.21 16.59
N GLU A 213 -13.85 -12.10 17.54
CA GLU A 213 -14.77 -11.77 18.64
C GLU A 213 -14.06 -10.97 19.73
N GLY A 214 -14.81 -10.16 20.46
CA GLY A 214 -14.24 -9.31 21.51
C GLY A 214 -15.16 -8.22 22.00
N ILE A 215 -14.63 -7.37 22.88
CA ILE A 215 -15.34 -6.23 23.45
C ILE A 215 -14.97 -4.96 22.67
N VAL A 216 -15.98 -4.19 22.29
CA VAL A 216 -15.81 -2.87 21.69
C VAL A 216 -15.30 -1.91 22.75
N ARG A 217 -14.04 -1.51 22.65
CA ARG A 217 -13.40 -0.54 23.56
C ARG A 217 -13.58 0.90 23.12
N ARG A 218 -13.90 1.11 21.85
CA ARG A 218 -14.24 2.42 21.29
C ARG A 218 -15.09 2.25 20.04
N ALA A 219 -16.13 3.07 19.92
CA ALA A 219 -16.94 3.17 18.71
C ALA A 219 -17.33 4.63 18.51
N TYR A 220 -16.95 5.22 17.38
CA TYR A 220 -17.25 6.62 17.08
C TYR A 220 -17.51 6.79 15.59
N GLY A 221 -18.63 7.40 15.23
CA GLY A 221 -19.13 7.46 13.85
C GLY A 221 -19.63 8.82 13.38
N ASP A 222 -19.54 9.88 14.20
CA ASP A 222 -20.28 11.13 13.95
C ASP A 222 -19.49 12.14 13.11
N ASN A 223 -18.22 11.88 12.83
CA ASN A 223 -17.41 12.80 12.03
C ASN A 223 -17.81 12.74 10.56
N PRO A 224 -17.92 13.89 9.88
CA PRO A 224 -18.23 13.93 8.47
C PRO A 224 -17.06 13.41 7.61
N ASP A 225 -17.39 12.64 6.57
CA ASP A 225 -16.43 12.21 5.56
C ASP A 225 -15.81 13.40 4.82
N ASN A 226 -14.51 13.32 4.52
CA ASN A 226 -13.83 14.35 3.76
C ASN A 226 -14.10 14.21 2.27
N ILE A 227 -14.18 15.33 1.54
CA ILE A 227 -14.25 15.33 0.08
C ILE A 227 -12.84 15.08 -0.48
N PRO A 228 -12.56 13.97 -1.19
CA PRO A 228 -11.21 13.71 -1.68
C PRO A 228 -10.67 14.83 -2.59
N PRO A 229 -9.37 15.12 -2.57
CA PRO A 229 -8.33 14.56 -1.69
C PRO A 229 -8.11 15.39 -0.41
N ASN A 230 -9.13 16.13 0.04
CA ASN A 230 -9.00 17.06 1.15
C ASN A 230 -8.85 16.33 2.50
N MET A 231 -7.93 16.80 3.35
CA MET A 231 -7.67 16.26 4.70
C MET A 231 -7.73 17.35 5.79
N ASP A 232 -8.25 18.55 5.48
CA ASP A 232 -8.17 19.76 6.29
C ASP A 232 -8.80 19.61 7.68
N ARG A 233 -9.77 18.69 7.84
CA ARG A 233 -10.38 18.36 9.13
C ARG A 233 -9.43 17.60 10.07
N GLY A 234 -8.31 17.11 9.54
CA GLY A 234 -7.20 16.55 10.29
C GLY A 234 -7.48 15.20 10.97
N PRO A 235 -6.49 14.66 11.70
CA PRO A 235 -6.58 13.34 12.36
C PRO A 235 -7.58 13.27 13.51
N LYS A 236 -8.09 14.41 13.99
CA LYS A 236 -9.12 14.45 15.04
C LYS A 236 -10.50 14.03 14.52
N ASN A 237 -10.69 14.09 13.19
CA ASN A 237 -11.95 13.80 12.50
C ASN A 237 -12.14 12.32 12.14
N THR A 238 -11.47 11.36 12.80
CA THR A 238 -11.51 9.95 12.41
C THR A 238 -12.67 9.19 13.06
N ASN A 239 -13.57 8.62 12.25
CA ASN A 239 -14.52 7.60 12.72
C ASN A 239 -13.82 6.24 12.79
N GLN A 240 -14.13 5.46 13.81
CA GLN A 240 -13.36 4.29 14.15
C GLN A 240 -14.09 3.30 15.05
N VAL A 241 -13.63 2.06 15.00
CA VAL A 241 -13.94 1.02 15.98
C VAL A 241 -12.63 0.40 16.50
N LEU A 242 -12.53 0.24 17.82
CA LEU A 242 -11.45 -0.49 18.49
C LEU A 242 -12.04 -1.70 19.19
N LEU A 243 -11.63 -2.90 18.78
CA LEU A 243 -11.98 -4.15 19.43
C LEU A 243 -10.84 -4.62 20.32
N GLU A 244 -11.17 -5.12 21.51
CA GLU A 244 -10.29 -5.94 22.34
C GLU A 244 -10.71 -7.40 22.20
N GLY A 245 -9.94 -8.15 21.43
CA GLY A 245 -10.05 -9.61 21.32
C GLY A 245 -9.19 -10.32 22.36
N ALA A 246 -9.09 -11.65 22.24
CA ALA A 246 -8.30 -12.47 23.17
C ALA A 246 -6.80 -12.09 23.18
N ASP A 247 -6.20 -12.00 21.99
CA ASP A 247 -4.74 -11.84 21.83
C ASP A 247 -4.31 -10.43 21.39
N CYS A 248 -5.24 -9.65 20.83
CA CYS A 248 -4.93 -8.36 20.23
C CYS A 248 -6.00 -7.30 20.43
N TYR A 249 -5.58 -6.04 20.34
CA TYR A 249 -6.44 -4.95 19.95
C TYR A 249 -6.49 -4.87 18.42
N PHE A 250 -7.70 -4.75 17.86
CA PHE A 250 -7.92 -4.50 16.43
C PHE A 250 -8.55 -3.12 16.25
N PHE A 251 -7.93 -2.28 15.43
CA PHE A 251 -8.39 -0.94 15.09
C PHE A 251 -8.85 -0.90 13.64
N ALA A 252 -10.03 -0.33 13.39
CA ALA A 252 -10.50 0.06 12.06
C ALA A 252 -10.81 1.56 12.06
N GLY A 253 -10.24 2.29 11.11
CA GLY A 253 -10.36 3.74 10.97
C GLY A 253 -10.98 4.17 9.63
N HIS A 254 -11.14 5.49 9.49
CA HIS A 254 -11.72 6.16 8.32
C HIS A 254 -13.14 5.67 7.97
N LEU A 255 -13.92 5.29 8.98
CA LEU A 255 -15.29 4.82 8.77
C LEU A 255 -16.21 5.95 8.29
N LYS A 256 -17.29 5.58 7.61
CA LYS A 256 -18.28 6.51 7.07
C LYS A 256 -19.10 7.16 8.18
N MET A 257 -19.42 8.45 8.00
CA MET A 257 -20.30 9.18 8.93
C MET A 257 -21.62 8.42 9.12
N ASN A 258 -22.08 8.33 10.37
CA ASN A 258 -23.33 7.68 10.79
C ASN A 258 -23.48 6.21 10.36
N SER A 259 -22.36 5.50 10.14
CA SER A 259 -22.38 4.09 9.73
C SER A 259 -21.99 3.11 10.83
N VAL A 260 -21.39 3.57 11.94
CA VAL A 260 -20.96 2.70 13.03
C VAL A 260 -22.18 2.17 13.78
N VAL A 261 -22.37 0.85 13.78
CA VAL A 261 -23.57 0.18 14.32
C VAL A 261 -23.34 -0.51 15.68
N VAL A 262 -22.15 -0.36 16.24
CA VAL A 262 -21.75 -0.91 17.54
C VAL A 262 -21.52 0.20 18.56
N HIS A 263 -21.58 -0.13 19.85
CA HIS A 263 -21.34 0.81 20.95
C HIS A 263 -20.26 0.31 21.92
N GLU A 264 -19.66 1.24 22.66
CA GLU A 264 -18.64 0.90 23.67
C GLU A 264 -19.20 -0.06 24.73
N GLY A 265 -18.41 -1.07 25.12
CA GLY A 265 -18.79 -2.13 26.03
C GLY A 265 -19.52 -3.30 25.36
N GLN A 266 -19.98 -3.17 24.12
CA GLN A 266 -20.65 -4.24 23.40
C GLN A 266 -19.70 -5.41 23.11
N TYR A 267 -20.16 -6.63 23.37
CA TYR A 267 -19.49 -7.84 22.86
C TYR A 267 -19.95 -8.10 21.42
N VAL A 268 -18.99 -8.33 20.51
CA VAL A 268 -19.25 -8.65 19.10
C VAL A 268 -18.69 -10.02 18.75
N LYS A 269 -19.41 -10.74 17.89
CA LYS A 269 -18.92 -12.01 17.32
C LYS A 269 -18.12 -11.74 16.05
N LYS A 270 -17.18 -12.63 15.72
CA LYS A 270 -16.49 -12.63 14.42
C LYS A 270 -17.52 -12.61 13.27
N GLY A 271 -17.33 -11.71 12.32
CA GLY A 271 -18.23 -11.53 11.17
C GLY A 271 -19.45 -10.64 11.43
N GLN A 272 -19.61 -10.09 12.64
CA GLN A 272 -20.63 -9.08 12.93
C GLN A 272 -20.27 -7.73 12.28
N ALA A 273 -21.25 -7.01 11.76
CA ALA A 273 -21.04 -5.70 11.16
C ALA A 273 -20.61 -4.67 12.22
N LEU A 274 -19.62 -3.84 11.87
CA LEU A 274 -19.10 -2.75 12.71
C LEU A 274 -19.51 -1.38 12.17
N GLY A 275 -19.51 -1.24 10.85
CA GLY A 275 -19.95 -0.04 10.13
C GLY A 275 -19.55 -0.12 8.66
N CYS A 276 -19.40 1.01 7.98
CA CYS A 276 -19.00 1.05 6.58
C CYS A 276 -17.70 1.83 6.37
N VAL A 277 -16.95 1.46 5.33
CA VAL A 277 -15.78 2.22 4.88
C VAL A 277 -16.21 3.61 4.41
N GLY A 278 -15.50 4.63 4.88
CA GLY A 278 -15.74 6.02 4.55
C GLY A 278 -14.46 6.73 4.13
N ASN A 279 -14.38 8.02 4.47
CA ASN A 279 -13.23 8.88 4.22
C ASN A 279 -13.06 9.95 5.32
N SER A 280 -13.44 9.64 6.56
CA SER A 280 -13.26 10.53 7.71
C SER A 280 -11.78 10.57 8.16
N GLY A 281 -11.37 11.58 8.94
CA GLY A 281 -10.02 11.63 9.53
C GLY A 281 -8.91 12.09 8.60
N PHE A 282 -7.69 11.61 8.83
CA PHE A 282 -6.53 11.92 7.98
C PHE A 282 -6.45 10.95 6.78
N SER A 283 -7.41 11.08 5.86
CA SER A 283 -7.55 10.22 4.67
C SER A 283 -7.68 11.04 3.38
N THR A 284 -6.90 10.70 2.36
CA THR A 284 -6.92 11.37 1.04
C THR A 284 -7.94 10.77 0.08
N GLU A 285 -8.36 9.53 0.29
CA GLU A 285 -9.39 8.86 -0.52
C GLU A 285 -10.06 7.75 0.27
N PRO A 286 -11.31 7.35 -0.05
CA PRO A 286 -11.96 6.24 0.62
C PRO A 286 -11.11 4.96 0.64
N HIS A 287 -10.77 4.50 1.84
CA HIS A 287 -10.05 3.26 2.08
C HIS A 287 -10.33 2.76 3.50
N LEU A 288 -10.14 1.46 3.72
CA LEU A 288 -10.19 0.86 5.05
C LEU A 288 -8.76 0.85 5.62
N HIS A 289 -8.56 1.61 6.70
CA HIS A 289 -7.33 1.57 7.47
C HIS A 289 -7.47 0.65 8.67
N ILE A 290 -6.55 -0.29 8.84
CA ILE A 290 -6.59 -1.28 9.94
C ILE A 290 -5.24 -1.48 10.62
N GLN A 291 -5.29 -1.78 11.91
CA GLN A 291 -4.11 -2.10 12.72
C GLN A 291 -4.41 -3.21 13.71
N ALA A 292 -3.38 -3.96 14.08
CA ALA A 292 -3.42 -4.89 15.19
C ALA A 292 -2.24 -4.65 16.15
N HIS A 293 -2.53 -4.71 17.44
CA HIS A 293 -1.54 -4.53 18.50
C HIS A 293 -1.71 -5.60 19.56
N VAL A 294 -0.62 -5.98 20.23
CA VAL A 294 -0.68 -6.91 21.36
C VAL A 294 -1.64 -6.38 22.41
N ARG A 295 -2.52 -7.25 22.91
CA ARG A 295 -3.33 -6.93 24.07
C ARG A 295 -2.42 -6.87 25.31
N GLN A 296 -2.25 -5.66 25.84
CA GLN A 296 -1.40 -5.41 27.01
C GLN A 296 -2.15 -4.52 28.01
N ALA A 297 -2.33 -5.02 29.23
CA ALA A 297 -2.97 -4.28 30.31
C ALA A 297 -2.12 -3.07 30.74
N GLY A 298 -2.76 -1.96 31.10
CA GLY A 298 -2.08 -0.73 31.54
C GLY A 298 -1.34 0.05 30.44
N VAL A 299 -1.25 -0.48 29.22
CA VAL A 299 -0.61 0.19 28.08
C VAL A 299 -1.70 0.62 27.09
N PRO A 300 -1.74 1.91 26.68
CA PRO A 300 -2.64 2.32 25.61
C PRO A 300 -2.38 1.49 24.35
N TRP A 301 -3.44 0.98 23.70
CA TRP A 301 -3.34 0.03 22.58
C TRP A 301 -2.32 0.44 21.51
N TYR A 302 -2.28 1.72 21.17
CA TYR A 302 -1.42 2.27 20.14
C TYR A 302 0.08 2.35 20.52
N LYS A 303 0.40 2.20 21.79
CA LYS A 303 1.78 2.08 22.31
C LYS A 303 2.20 0.63 22.50
N ALA A 304 1.24 -0.31 22.51
CA ALA A 304 1.55 -1.72 22.61
C ALA A 304 2.27 -2.20 21.35
N PRO A 305 3.08 -3.27 21.43
CA PRO A 305 3.80 -3.78 20.26
C PRO A 305 2.85 -4.07 19.08
N PRO A 306 3.17 -3.61 17.86
CA PRO A 306 2.35 -3.86 16.69
C PRO A 306 2.44 -5.32 16.24
N LEU A 307 1.36 -5.82 15.66
CA LEU A 307 1.24 -7.18 15.12
C LEU A 307 1.01 -7.14 13.61
N TYR A 308 1.75 -7.96 12.88
CA TYR A 308 1.51 -8.18 11.46
C TYR A 308 0.28 -9.07 11.28
N MET A 309 -0.72 -8.57 10.57
CA MET A 309 -1.99 -9.25 10.39
C MET A 309 -1.87 -10.33 9.32
N LEU A 310 -2.27 -11.54 9.69
CA LEU A 310 -2.55 -12.63 8.75
C LEU A 310 -4.07 -12.71 8.61
N PHE A 311 -4.58 -12.68 7.38
CA PHE A 311 -5.98 -12.93 7.12
C PHE A 311 -6.19 -14.35 6.65
N ASP A 312 -6.88 -15.15 7.46
CA ASP A 312 -7.11 -16.57 7.21
C ASP A 312 -5.79 -17.32 6.93
N GLY A 313 -4.77 -17.02 7.75
CA GLY A 313 -3.43 -17.61 7.67
C GLY A 313 -2.50 -16.98 6.62
N ARG A 314 -2.97 -16.00 5.83
CA ARG A 314 -2.18 -15.37 4.77
C ARG A 314 -1.84 -13.92 5.10
N GLY A 315 -0.54 -13.59 5.05
CA GLY A 315 -0.06 -12.20 5.06
C GLY A 315 -0.12 -11.58 3.67
N TYR A 316 -0.27 -10.27 3.61
CA TYR A 316 -0.26 -9.51 2.36
C TYR A 316 0.77 -8.38 2.39
N LEU A 317 1.31 -8.07 1.22
CA LEU A 317 2.29 -7.00 0.99
C LEU A 317 1.67 -5.85 0.19
N LEU A 318 2.41 -4.74 0.10
CA LEU A 318 2.09 -3.61 -0.78
C LEU A 318 1.77 -4.11 -2.20
N ASN A 319 0.73 -3.54 -2.82
CA ASN A 319 0.34 -3.83 -4.20
C ASN A 319 -0.13 -5.28 -4.47
N GLU A 320 -0.54 -6.01 -3.43
CA GLU A 320 -1.17 -7.32 -3.57
C GLU A 320 -2.70 -7.24 -3.62
N VAL A 321 -3.30 -8.19 -4.35
CA VAL A 321 -4.75 -8.32 -4.50
C VAL A 321 -5.26 -9.39 -3.54
N ILE A 322 -6.28 -9.04 -2.78
CA ILE A 322 -7.03 -9.93 -1.89
C ILE A 322 -8.36 -10.26 -2.58
N SER A 323 -8.54 -11.50 -3.00
CA SER A 323 -9.80 -11.95 -3.63
C SER A 323 -10.65 -12.72 -2.64
N ARG A 324 -11.91 -12.32 -2.51
CA ARG A 324 -12.91 -13.01 -1.69
C ARG A 324 -14.09 -13.37 -2.56
N LYS A 325 -14.43 -14.67 -2.53
CA LYS A 325 -15.57 -15.23 -3.25
C LYS A 325 -16.87 -14.86 -2.54
#